data_AF-A0A0R1SDD4-F1
#
_entry.id   AF-A0A0R1SDD4-F1
#
_cell.length_a   1.000
_cell.length_b   1.000
_cell.length_c   1.000
_cell.angle_alpha   90.00
_cell.angle_beta   90.00
_cell.angle_gamma   90.00
#
_symmetry.space_group_name_H-M   'P 1'
#
loop_
_entity.id
_entity.type
_entity.pdbx_description
1 polymer ?
#
loop_
_entity_poly.entity_id
_entity_poly.type
_entity_poly.pdbx_seq_one_letter_code
_entity_poly.pdbx_strand_id
1 'polypeptide(L)'
;MYKVLIVLHDGDEYIRMNKVYLESMPVAGEYIVHSDGLPYLVEEVTTFVGYVSSKGATTILVVHTADKDSAVNDLYGIDIERDMDDPEYNEHDDK
;
A
#
# COMPACT_ATOMS: atom_id res chain seq x y z
N MET A 1 12.63 -13.95 -0.03
CA MET A 1 12.10 -12.83 -0.83
C MET A 1 11.03 -13.29 -1.81
N TYR A 2 9.78 -12.87 -1.57
CA TYR A 2 8.58 -13.16 -2.35
C TYR A 2 8.31 -12.02 -3.33
N LYS A 3 8.03 -12.34 -4.60
CA LYS A 3 7.57 -11.35 -5.59
C LYS A 3 6.05 -11.34 -5.63
N VAL A 4 5.44 -10.23 -5.24
CA VAL A 4 3.99 -10.07 -5.12
C VAL A 4 3.48 -8.96 -6.04
N LEU A 5 2.22 -9.05 -6.44
CA LEU A 5 1.51 -7.93 -7.08
C LEU A 5 0.57 -7.32 -6.04
N ILE A 6 0.66 -6.00 -5.84
CA ILE A 6 -0.26 -5.29 -4.95
C ILE A 6 -1.42 -4.74 -5.78
N VAL A 7 -2.63 -4.94 -5.26
CA VAL A 7 -3.88 -4.42 -5.80
C VAL A 7 -4.54 -3.63 -4.68
N LEU A 8 -4.79 -2.35 -4.92
CA LEU A 8 -5.58 -1.50 -4.05
C LEU A 8 -7.06 -1.80 -4.30
N HIS A 9 -7.81 -2.07 -3.24
CA HIS A 9 -9.25 -2.14 -3.25
C HIS A 9 -9.79 -0.80 -2.73
N ASP A 10 -10.40 -0.01 -3.62
CA ASP A 10 -10.93 1.32 -3.35
C ASP A 10 -12.39 1.39 -3.79
N GLY A 11 -13.31 1.51 -2.81
CA GLY A 11 -14.74 1.39 -3.06
C GLY A 11 -15.11 0.04 -3.69
N ASP A 12 -15.68 0.07 -4.90
CA ASP A 12 -16.04 -1.12 -5.67
C ASP A 12 -14.97 -1.50 -6.73
N GLU A 13 -13.82 -0.81 -6.73
CA GLU A 13 -12.78 -0.97 -7.75
C GLU A 13 -11.52 -1.67 -7.22
N TYR A 14 -10.86 -2.42 -8.11
CA TYR A 14 -9.57 -3.05 -7.86
C TYR A 14 -8.51 -2.45 -8.77
N ILE A 15 -7.65 -1.62 -8.20
CA ILE A 15 -6.63 -0.85 -8.91
C ILE A 15 -5.29 -1.54 -8.75
N ARG A 16 -4.70 -1.95 -9.88
CA ARG A 16 -3.36 -2.54 -9.87
C ARG A 16 -2.30 -1.48 -9.57
N MET A 17 -1.53 -1.69 -8.50
CA MET A 17 -0.37 -0.87 -8.16
C MET A 17 0.89 -1.44 -8.83
N ASN A 18 1.88 -1.87 -8.05
CA ASN A 18 3.17 -2.35 -8.52
C ASN A 18 3.46 -3.79 -8.10
N LYS A 19 4.47 -4.38 -8.74
CA LYS A 19 5.07 -5.63 -8.26
C LYS A 19 6.19 -5.28 -7.29
N VAL A 20 6.10 -5.77 -6.07
CA VAL A 20 7.10 -5.53 -5.03
C VAL A 20 7.73 -6.84 -4.57
N TYR A 21 8.87 -6.72 -3.89
CA TYR A 21 9.54 -7.84 -3.24
C TYR A 21 9.39 -7.69 -1.73
N LEU A 22 8.93 -8.77 -1.08
CA LEU A 22 8.78 -8.81 0.37
C LEU A 22 9.70 -9.87 0.96
N GLU A 23 10.29 -9.60 2.12
CA GLU A 23 11.11 -10.59 2.83
C GLU A 23 10.25 -11.70 3.44
N SER A 24 9.10 -11.32 4.00
CA SER A 24 8.08 -12.20 4.56
C SER A 24 6.72 -11.95 3.89
N MET A 25 5.92 -13.00 3.75
CA MET A 25 4.54 -12.86 3.27
C MET A 25 3.66 -12.40 4.44
N PRO A 26 2.91 -11.29 4.31
CA PRO A 26 1.96 -10.87 5.34
C PRO A 26 0.75 -11.81 5.37
N VAL A 27 -0.07 -11.68 6.40
CA VAL A 27 -1.43 -12.25 6.46
C VAL A 27 -2.49 -11.15 6.47
N ALA A 28 -3.75 -11.53 6.17
CA ALA A 28 -4.87 -10.58 6.25
C ALA A 28 -4.97 -9.97 7.65
N GLY A 29 -5.22 -8.66 7.71
CA GLY A 29 -5.23 -7.86 8.93
C GLY A 29 -3.89 -7.24 9.33
N GLU A 30 -2.78 -7.63 8.69
CA GLU A 30 -1.48 -6.97 8.87
C GLU A 30 -1.34 -5.75 7.96
N TYR A 31 -0.37 -4.90 8.27
CA TYR A 31 -0.05 -3.72 7.49
C TYR A 31 1.23 -3.92 6.69
N ILE A 32 1.26 -3.33 5.49
CA ILE A 32 2.47 -3.14 4.71
C ILE A 32 2.71 -1.64 4.51
N VAL A 33 3.97 -1.26 4.38
CA VAL A 33 4.34 0.09 3.90
C VAL A 33 4.72 -0.05 2.44
N HIS A 34 4.02 0.69 1.57
CA HIS A 34 4.29 0.68 0.13
C HIS A 34 5.37 1.72 -0.24
N SER A 35 5.85 1.69 -1.48
CA SER A 35 6.96 2.55 -1.93
C SER A 35 6.65 4.06 -1.96
N ASP A 36 5.37 4.42 -1.88
CA ASP A 36 4.88 5.79 -1.71
C ASP A 36 4.97 6.29 -0.24
N GLY A 37 5.37 5.42 0.68
CA GLY A 37 5.49 5.75 2.11
C GLY A 37 4.18 5.65 2.88
N LEU A 38 3.08 5.20 2.25
CA LEU A 38 1.80 5.05 2.91
C LEU A 38 1.60 3.63 3.46
N PRO A 39 0.97 3.50 4.65
CA PRO A 39 0.58 2.21 5.18
C PRO A 39 -0.72 1.72 4.52
N TYR A 40 -0.73 0.42 4.19
CA TYR A 40 -1.88 -0.26 3.61
C TYR A 40 -2.23 -1.49 4.44
N LEU A 41 -3.51 -1.67 4.74
CA LEU A 41 -4.04 -2.84 5.43
C LEU A 41 -4.22 -3.98 4.42
N VAL A 42 -3.67 -5.15 4.73
CA VAL A 42 -3.84 -6.35 3.90
C VAL A 42 -5.24 -6.92 4.13
N GLU A 43 -6.05 -6.90 3.07
CA GLU A 43 -7.39 -7.50 3.07
C GLU A 43 -7.30 -8.99 2.73
N GLU A 44 -6.57 -9.33 1.66
CA GLU A 44 -6.49 -10.69 1.15
C GLU A 44 -5.09 -11.02 0.62
N VAL A 45 -4.68 -12.27 0.84
CA VAL A 45 -3.45 -12.84 0.27
C VAL A 45 -3.83 -14.02 -0.63
N THR A 46 -3.85 -13.79 -1.94
CA THR A 46 -4.25 -14.80 -2.93
C THR A 46 -3.03 -15.38 -3.62
N THR A 47 -2.82 -16.70 -3.53
CA THR A 47 -1.71 -17.38 -4.21
C THR A 47 -2.23 -18.35 -5.26
N PHE A 48 -1.64 -18.33 -6.46
CA PHE A 48 -2.01 -19.24 -7.54
C PHE A 48 -1.27 -20.57 -7.41
N VAL A 49 -2.01 -21.65 -7.14
CA VAL A 49 -1.46 -23.01 -7.11
C VAL A 49 -1.01 -23.43 -8.52
N GLY A 50 0.22 -23.95 -8.63
CA GLY A 50 0.77 -24.46 -9.90
C GLY A 50 1.40 -23.41 -10.81
N TYR A 51 1.36 -22.12 -10.44
CA TYR A 51 2.00 -21.06 -11.21
C TYR A 51 3.45 -20.85 -10.76
N VAL A 52 4.39 -21.51 -11.43
CA VAL A 52 5.84 -21.30 -11.23
C VAL A 52 6.30 -20.19 -12.16
N SER A 53 6.45 -19.01 -11.59
CA SER A 53 6.81 -17.83 -12.36
C SER A 53 8.32 -17.57 -12.30
N SER A 54 9.01 -17.66 -13.44
CA SER A 54 10.40 -17.22 -13.57
C SER A 54 10.56 -15.69 -13.74
N LYS A 55 9.47 -14.94 -13.96
CA LYS A 55 9.50 -13.50 -14.30
C LYS A 55 8.41 -12.61 -13.66
N GLY A 56 7.25 -13.16 -13.33
CA GLY A 56 6.09 -12.50 -12.67
C GLY A 56 5.93 -12.78 -11.17
N ALA A 57 4.91 -12.17 -10.56
CA ALA A 57 4.50 -12.44 -9.19
C ALA A 57 3.63 -13.71 -9.12
N THR A 58 3.78 -14.50 -8.05
CA THR A 58 2.99 -15.72 -7.81
C THR A 58 1.81 -15.49 -6.86
N THR A 59 1.81 -14.33 -6.21
CA THR A 59 0.85 -13.95 -5.16
C THR A 59 0.34 -12.54 -5.44
N ILE A 60 -0.96 -12.34 -5.24
CA ILE A 60 -1.61 -11.04 -5.22
C ILE A 60 -1.88 -10.69 -3.75
N LEU A 61 -1.53 -9.47 -3.38
CA LEU A 61 -1.93 -8.86 -2.13
C LEU A 61 -3.00 -7.83 -2.45
N VAL A 62 -4.21 -8.05 -1.94
CA VAL A 62 -5.28 -7.06 -1.96
C VAL A 62 -5.17 -6.23 -0.70
N VAL A 63 -5.16 -4.91 -0.85
CA VAL A 63 -4.97 -3.98 0.26
C VAL A 63 -5.95 -2.82 0.22
N HIS A 64 -6.21 -2.23 1.37
CA HIS A 64 -6.89 -0.94 1.51
C HIS A 64 -5.92 0.11 2.05
N THR A 65 -6.17 1.39 1.74
CA THR A 65 -5.53 2.48 2.48
C THR A 65 -5.86 2.32 3.96
N ALA A 66 -4.88 2.51 4.85
CA ALA A 66 -5.18 2.59 6.27
C ALA A 66 -6.16 3.74 6.54
N ASP A 67 -7.08 3.56 7.50
CA ASP A 67 -7.94 4.65 7.96
C ASP A 67 -7.09 5.84 8.40
N LYS A 68 -7.50 7.06 8.01
CA LYS A 68 -6.73 8.29 8.28
C LYS A 68 -6.40 8.49 9.76
N ASP A 69 -7.33 8.11 10.64
CA ASP A 69 -7.20 8.26 12.09
C ASP A 69 -6.60 7.01 12.77
N SER A 70 -6.10 6.03 11.99
CA SER A 70 -5.51 4.82 12.55
C SER A 70 -4.13 5.09 13.13
N ALA A 71 -3.87 4.58 14.33
CA ALA A 71 -2.57 4.66 15.01
C ALA A 71 -1.41 4.09 14.18
N VAL A 72 -1.69 3.27 13.16
CA VAL A 72 -0.66 2.78 12.22
C VAL A 72 -0.03 3.90 11.39
N ASN A 73 -0.77 4.98 11.13
CA ASN A 73 -0.26 6.14 10.41
C ASN A 73 0.82 6.83 11.24
N ASP A 74 0.64 6.97 12.56
CA ASP A 74 1.65 7.55 13.45
C ASP A 74 2.87 6.65 13.64
N LEU A 75 2.71 5.33 13.47
CA LEU A 75 3.77 4.34 13.72
C LEU A 75 4.71 4.16 12.53
N TYR A 76 4.16 4.17 11.31
CA TYR A 76 4.88 3.77 10.10
C TYR A 76 4.77 4.78 8.95
N GLY A 77 3.93 5.80 9.11
CA GLY A 77 3.52 6.70 8.04
C GLY A 77 3.85 8.17 8.30
N ILE A 78 3.99 8.83 7.17
CA ILE A 78 4.16 10.26 6.94
C ILE A 78 2.92 11.02 7.47
N ASP A 79 3.12 12.15 8.15
CA ASP A 79 2.03 13.00 8.63
C ASP A 79 1.44 13.73 7.41
N ILE A 80 0.31 13.24 6.88
CA ILE A 80 -0.25 13.70 5.61
C ILE A 80 -0.46 15.23 5.59
N GLU A 81 -0.92 15.82 6.70
CA GLU A 81 -1.13 17.27 6.81
C GLU A 81 0.19 18.06 6.83
N ARG A 82 1.29 17.42 7.20
CA ARG A 82 2.58 18.10 7.40
C ARG A 82 3.59 17.83 6.29
N ASP A 83 3.54 16.64 5.72
CA ASP A 83 4.56 16.12 4.81
C ASP A 83 4.05 16.06 3.36
N MET A 84 2.74 16.14 3.13
CA MET A 84 2.14 16.22 1.78
C MET A 84 1.54 17.60 1.45
N ASP A 85 1.23 18.44 2.44
CA ASP A 85 0.92 19.86 2.19
C ASP A 85 2.23 20.59 1.89
N ASP A 86 2.35 21.10 0.66
CA ASP A 86 3.48 21.93 0.23
C ASP A 86 3.19 23.41 0.57
N PRO A 87 3.79 23.98 1.62
CA PRO A 87 3.56 25.38 1.98
C PRO A 87 3.99 26.35 0.86
N GLU A 88 4.88 25.98 -0.07
CA GLU A 88 5.27 26.85 -1.20
C GLU A 88 4.13 27.05 -2.22
N TYR A 89 3.12 26.18 -2.27
CA TYR A 89 1.98 26.31 -3.19
C TYR A 89 0.77 27.06 -2.61
N ASN A 90 0.72 27.26 -1.28
CA ASN A 90 -0.37 27.94 -0.58
C ASN A 90 -0.06 29.40 -0.22
N GLU A 91 1.15 29.93 -0.55
CA GLU A 91 1.49 31.35 -0.31
C GLU A 91 0.76 32.34 -1.24
N HIS A 92 -0.08 31.87 -2.18
CA HIS A 92 -0.72 32.73 -3.18
C HIS A 92 -2.20 33.04 -2.95
N ASP A 93 -2.87 32.48 -1.94
CA ASP A 93 -4.31 32.71 -1.73
C ASP A 93 -4.65 33.81 -0.70
N ASP A 94 -3.65 34.46 -0.09
CA ASP A 94 -3.85 35.60 0.80
C ASP A 94 -3.22 36.90 0.24
N LYS A 95 -3.75 37.42 -0.89
CA LYS A 95 -3.76 38.88 -1.20
C LYS A 95 -4.92 39.32 -2.06
#